data_AF-A0A8T5SW67-F1
#
_entry.id   AF-A0A8T5SW67-F1
#
_cell.length_a   1.000
_cell.length_b   1.000
_cell.length_c   1.000
_cell.angle_alpha   90.00
_cell.angle_beta   90.00
_cell.angle_gamma   90.00
#
_symmetry.space_group_name_H-M   'P 1'
#
loop_
_entity.id
_entity.type
_entity.pdbx_description
1 polymer ?
#
loop_
_entity_poly.entity_id
_entity_poly.type
_entity_poly.pdbx_seq_one_letter_code
_entity_poly.pdbx_strand_id
1 'polypeptide(L)'
;CEKHRLRWYGQTYLGHALTALDELEKAEEVYRQAISLGYEMQKTHQAIEAQAGLARVSMACGDTEQALTQVEEILMYLENEVPSMGHPLDGTKEPFRILLTCYQVLKANHDPRSNTILEDAYNLLQTRAANISDDYLRYCFLNNVAVNREIVEVYEKNRLGALKT
;
A
#
# COMPACT_ATOMS: atom_id res chain seq x y z
N CYS A 1 -15.92 5.71 18.74
CA CYS A 1 -15.25 6.15 19.98
C CYS A 1 -13.73 6.08 19.83
N GLU A 2 -12.97 7.02 20.40
CA GLU A 2 -11.51 7.19 20.23
C GLU A 2 -10.69 5.93 20.56
N LYS A 3 -11.15 5.13 21.54
CA LYS A 3 -10.57 3.83 21.90
C LYS A 3 -10.52 2.82 20.75
N HIS A 4 -11.54 2.77 19.90
CA HIS A 4 -11.56 1.86 18.74
C HIS A 4 -10.61 2.32 17.63
N ARG A 5 -10.38 3.65 17.51
CA ARG A 5 -9.45 4.22 16.55
C ARG A 5 -7.99 3.87 16.91
N LEU A 6 -7.62 4.00 18.19
CA LEU A 6 -6.30 3.63 18.69
C LEU A 6 -6.05 2.11 18.60
N ARG A 7 -7.07 1.30 18.87
CA ARG A 7 -7.00 -0.16 18.76
C ARG A 7 -6.69 -0.61 17.32
N TRP A 8 -7.39 -0.02 16.34
CA TRP A 8 -7.15 -0.32 14.93
C TRP A 8 -5.73 0.07 14.48
N TYR A 9 -5.23 1.24 14.90
CA TYR A 9 -3.86 1.64 14.59
C TYR A 9 -2.84 0.68 15.20
N GLY A 10 -3.02 0.31 16.47
CA GLY A 10 -2.14 -0.66 17.13
C GLY A 10 -2.09 -2.00 16.41
N GLN A 11 -3.24 -2.49 15.93
CA GLN A 11 -3.30 -3.73 15.17
C GLN A 11 -2.58 -3.64 13.82
N THR A 12 -2.74 -2.56 13.06
CA THR A 12 -2.08 -2.42 11.75
C THR A 12 -0.55 -2.39 11.86
N TYR A 13 -0.01 -1.64 12.82
CA TYR A 13 1.44 -1.61 13.07
C TYR A 13 1.96 -2.90 13.70
N LEU A 14 1.16 -3.58 14.53
CA LEU A 14 1.49 -4.91 15.03
C LEU A 14 1.58 -5.93 13.89
N GLY A 15 0.64 -5.90 12.94
CA GLY A 15 0.69 -6.71 11.73
C GLY A 15 1.99 -6.46 10.95
N HIS A 16 2.39 -5.19 10.77
CA HIS A 16 3.66 -4.86 10.10
C HIS A 16 4.87 -5.45 10.80
N ALA A 17 4.91 -5.35 12.13
CA ALA A 17 6.00 -5.88 12.93
C ALA A 17 6.05 -7.41 12.86
N LEU A 18 4.90 -8.08 12.96
CA LEU A 18 4.81 -9.54 12.89
C LEU A 18 5.21 -10.07 11.51
N THR A 19 4.78 -9.43 10.42
CA THR A 19 5.24 -9.78 9.06
C THR A 19 6.75 -9.62 8.93
N ALA A 20 7.33 -8.55 9.49
CA ALA A 20 8.78 -8.35 9.47
C ALA A 20 9.57 -9.34 10.34
N LEU A 21 8.91 -9.97 11.33
CA LEU A 21 9.45 -11.01 12.20
C LEU A 21 9.19 -12.43 11.67
N ASP A 22 8.61 -12.57 10.47
CA ASP A 22 8.20 -13.85 9.88
C ASP A 22 7.16 -14.63 10.72
N GLU A 23 6.45 -13.93 11.61
CA GLU A 23 5.33 -14.50 12.37
C GLU A 23 4.03 -14.38 11.57
N LEU A 24 4.01 -15.03 10.40
CA LEU A 24 3.01 -14.81 9.35
C LEU A 24 1.58 -15.15 9.79
N GLU A 25 1.38 -16.24 10.53
CA GLU A 25 0.05 -16.65 11.01
C GLU A 25 -0.54 -15.61 11.98
N LYS A 26 0.31 -15.06 12.86
CA LYS A 26 -0.14 -14.02 13.80
C LYS A 26 -0.39 -12.71 13.08
N ALA A 27 0.44 -12.37 12.09
CA ALA A 27 0.22 -11.17 11.28
C ALA A 27 -1.12 -11.25 10.54
N GLU A 28 -1.43 -12.40 9.94
CA GLU A 28 -2.72 -12.66 9.30
C GLU A 28 -3.90 -12.49 10.26
N GLU A 29 -3.84 -13.09 11.44
CA GLU A 29 -4.92 -12.97 12.44
C GLU A 29 -5.18 -11.50 12.80
N VAL A 30 -4.11 -10.75 13.05
CA VAL A 30 -4.19 -9.33 13.42
C VAL A 30 -4.79 -8.50 12.27
N TYR A 31 -4.40 -8.76 11.02
CA TYR A 31 -4.97 -8.06 9.86
C TYR A 31 -6.45 -8.39 9.65
N ARG A 32 -6.85 -9.66 9.76
CA ARG A 32 -8.27 -10.07 9.66
C ARG A 32 -9.13 -9.38 10.72
N GLN A 33 -8.64 -9.27 11.95
CA GLN A 33 -9.33 -8.53 13.01
C GLN A 33 -9.44 -7.03 12.68
N ALA A 34 -8.37 -6.42 12.15
CA ALA A 34 -8.36 -5.01 11.78
C ALA A 34 -9.33 -4.71 10.61
N ILE A 35 -9.46 -5.63 9.64
CA ILE A 35 -10.41 -5.56 8.53
C ILE A 35 -11.85 -5.63 9.07
N SER A 36 -12.17 -6.62 9.91
CA SER A 36 -13.50 -6.78 10.52
C SER A 36 -13.93 -5.50 11.26
N LEU A 37 -13.03 -4.95 12.08
CA LEU A 37 -13.28 -3.71 12.81
C LEU A 37 -13.44 -2.51 11.86
N GLY A 38 -12.68 -2.44 10.77
CA GLY A 38 -12.81 -1.41 9.75
C GLY A 38 -14.21 -1.40 9.10
N TYR A 39 -14.72 -2.57 8.72
CA TYR A 39 -16.05 -2.73 8.14
C TYR A 39 -17.17 -2.44 9.15
N GLU A 40 -17.08 -2.96 10.38
CA GLU A 40 -18.04 -2.66 11.45
C GLU A 40 -18.17 -1.15 11.73
N MET A 41 -17.06 -0.42 11.57
CA MET A 41 -17.01 1.02 11.79
C MET A 41 -17.33 1.86 10.53
N GLN A 42 -17.67 1.23 9.40
CA GLN A 42 -17.87 1.88 8.10
C GLN A 42 -16.68 2.75 7.67
N LYS A 43 -15.46 2.30 8.01
CA LYS A 43 -14.21 2.99 7.67
C LYS A 43 -13.44 2.20 6.63
N THR A 44 -13.93 2.26 5.42
CA THR A 44 -13.41 1.48 4.29
C THR A 44 -11.91 1.71 4.07
N HIS A 45 -11.42 2.95 4.14
CA HIS A 45 -9.98 3.26 4.04
C HIS A 45 -9.11 2.52 5.08
N GLN A 46 -9.63 2.26 6.28
CA GLN A 46 -8.92 1.49 7.31
C GLN A 46 -8.89 0.00 6.96
N ALA A 47 -10.02 -0.56 6.48
CA ALA A 47 -10.03 -1.95 6.02
C ALA A 47 -9.01 -2.18 4.88
N ILE A 48 -8.89 -1.23 3.95
CA ILE A 48 -7.97 -1.31 2.79
C ILE A 48 -6.49 -1.32 3.21
N GLU A 49 -6.11 -0.56 4.23
CA GLU A 49 -4.73 -0.57 4.73
C GLU A 49 -4.37 -1.92 5.36
N ALA A 50 -5.29 -2.52 6.11
CA ALA A 50 -5.12 -3.86 6.66
C ALA A 50 -5.15 -4.94 5.58
N GLN A 51 -5.96 -4.78 4.53
CA GLN A 51 -6.01 -5.66 3.37
C GLN A 51 -4.65 -5.72 2.63
N ALA A 52 -3.98 -4.58 2.45
CA ALA A 52 -2.62 -4.53 1.91
C ALA A 52 -1.59 -5.21 2.83
N GLY A 53 -1.83 -5.18 4.15
CA GLY A 53 -1.09 -6.00 5.11
C GLY A 53 -1.25 -7.49 4.85
N LEU A 54 -2.48 -7.95 4.70
CA LEU A 54 -2.81 -9.35 4.44
C LEU A 54 -2.22 -9.84 3.09
N ALA A 55 -2.27 -9.01 2.05
CA ALA A 55 -1.62 -9.30 0.76
C ALA A 55 -0.11 -9.54 0.89
N ARG A 56 0.58 -8.81 1.75
CA ARG A 56 2.01 -9.03 2.02
C ARG A 56 2.26 -10.33 2.78
N VAL A 57 1.37 -10.70 3.71
CA VAL A 57 1.46 -12.00 4.39
C VAL A 57 1.28 -13.14 3.40
N SER A 58 0.25 -13.09 2.55
CA SER A 58 0.02 -14.08 1.49
C SER A 58 1.22 -14.22 0.54
N MET A 59 1.82 -13.09 0.12
CA MET A 59 3.06 -13.08 -0.66
C MET A 59 4.23 -13.73 0.07
N ALA A 60 4.40 -13.47 1.37
CA ALA A 60 5.46 -14.07 2.19
C ALA A 60 5.27 -15.59 2.36
N CYS A 61 4.02 -16.05 2.43
CA CYS A 61 3.67 -17.47 2.43
C CYS A 61 3.83 -18.15 1.05
N GLY A 62 4.10 -17.39 -0.01
CA GLY A 62 4.18 -17.89 -1.39
C GLY A 62 2.82 -18.10 -2.07
N ASP A 63 1.73 -17.67 -1.44
CA ASP A 63 0.37 -17.74 -1.99
C ASP A 63 0.06 -16.48 -2.80
N THR A 64 0.59 -16.43 -4.02
CA THR A 64 0.45 -15.27 -4.91
C THR A 64 -0.98 -15.09 -5.43
N GLU A 65 -1.77 -16.16 -5.50
CA GLU A 65 -3.17 -16.12 -5.93
C GLU A 65 -4.07 -15.51 -4.86
N GLN A 66 -3.87 -15.90 -3.60
CA GLN A 66 -4.58 -15.29 -2.48
C GLN A 66 -4.18 -13.82 -2.31
N ALA A 67 -2.90 -13.49 -2.48
CA ALA A 67 -2.43 -12.11 -2.50
C ALA A 67 -3.10 -11.28 -3.60
N LEU A 68 -3.25 -11.86 -4.81
CA LEU A 68 -3.92 -11.19 -5.92
C LEU A 68 -5.38 -10.90 -5.60
N THR A 69 -6.10 -11.88 -5.05
CA THR A 69 -7.51 -11.69 -4.64
C THR A 69 -7.64 -10.53 -3.63
N GLN A 70 -6.72 -10.45 -2.67
CA GLN A 70 -6.71 -9.36 -1.69
C GLN A 70 -6.42 -8.01 -2.33
N VAL A 71 -5.55 -7.97 -3.34
CA VAL A 71 -5.25 -6.75 -4.12
C VAL A 71 -6.42 -6.35 -5.03
N GLU A 72 -7.15 -7.28 -5.63
CA GLU A 72 -8.35 -6.94 -6.42
C GLU A 72 -9.38 -6.16 -5.59
N GLU A 73 -9.59 -6.53 -4.33
CA GLU A 73 -10.47 -5.76 -3.44
C GLU A 73 -9.99 -4.32 -3.24
N ILE A 74 -8.67 -4.11 -3.18
CA ILE A 74 -8.06 -2.78 -3.07
C ILE A 74 -8.24 -2.00 -4.38
N LEU A 75 -8.01 -2.64 -5.53
CA LEU A 75 -8.19 -2.00 -6.83
C LEU A 75 -9.65 -1.59 -7.07
N MET A 76 -10.60 -2.47 -6.73
CA MET A 76 -12.02 -2.15 -6.77
C MET A 76 -12.37 -0.95 -5.89
N TYR A 77 -11.75 -0.82 -4.71
CA TYR A 77 -11.93 0.36 -3.87
C TYR A 77 -11.39 1.63 -4.54
N LEU A 78 -10.19 1.57 -5.11
CA LEU A 78 -9.57 2.72 -5.79
C LEU A 78 -10.37 3.18 -7.01
N GLU A 79 -10.99 2.26 -7.75
CA GLU A 79 -11.81 2.56 -8.91
C GLU A 79 -13.18 3.18 -8.54
N ASN A 80 -13.81 2.67 -7.48
CA ASN A 80 -15.15 3.11 -7.09
C ASN A 80 -15.16 4.40 -6.26
N GLU A 81 -14.11 4.64 -5.48
CA GLU A 81 -14.00 5.82 -4.63
C GLU A 81 -13.23 6.92 -5.37
N VAL A 82 -13.92 7.66 -6.23
CA VAL A 82 -13.39 8.90 -6.83
C VAL A 82 -13.83 10.08 -5.96
N PRO A 83 -13.03 10.54 -4.99
CA PRO A 83 -13.43 11.66 -4.15
C PRO A 83 -13.53 12.94 -4.99
N SER A 84 -14.47 13.81 -4.64
CA SER A 84 -14.64 15.11 -5.32
C SER A 84 -13.41 16.02 -5.21
N MET A 85 -12.50 15.74 -4.27
CA MET A 85 -11.16 16.30 -4.19
C MET A 85 -10.20 15.28 -3.55
N GLY A 86 -8.99 15.16 -4.09
CA GLY A 86 -7.90 14.35 -3.51
C GLY A 86 -7.78 12.94 -4.10
N HIS A 87 -6.94 12.12 -3.47
CA HIS A 87 -6.74 10.72 -3.82
C HIS A 87 -7.58 9.80 -2.91
N PRO A 88 -8.15 8.68 -3.40
CA PRO A 88 -8.93 7.73 -2.59
C PRO A 88 -8.22 7.25 -1.30
N LEU A 89 -6.89 7.35 -1.28
CA LEU A 89 -6.04 6.93 -0.15
C LEU A 89 -5.66 8.06 0.82
N ASP A 90 -6.14 9.28 0.66
CA ASP A 90 -5.77 10.43 1.53
C ASP A 90 -6.20 10.25 3.01
N GLY A 91 -7.06 9.27 3.31
CA GLY A 91 -7.43 8.87 4.68
C GLY A 91 -6.58 7.75 5.31
N THR A 92 -5.70 7.11 4.52
CA THR A 92 -4.84 6.00 4.98
C THR A 92 -3.56 6.52 5.63
N LYS A 93 -2.89 5.69 6.46
CA LYS A 93 -1.63 6.10 7.09
C LYS A 93 -0.43 5.84 6.19
N GLU A 94 -0.41 4.71 5.50
CA GLU A 94 0.69 4.34 4.59
C GLU A 94 0.22 4.14 3.13
N PRO A 95 -0.31 5.18 2.45
CA PRO A 95 -0.85 5.07 1.10
C PRO A 95 0.16 4.50 0.09
N PHE A 96 1.42 4.90 0.19
CA PHE A 96 2.48 4.41 -0.69
C PHE A 96 2.81 2.92 -0.46
N ARG A 97 2.63 2.43 0.77
CA ARG A 97 2.82 1.01 1.09
C ARG A 97 1.69 0.16 0.52
N ILE A 98 0.47 0.69 0.51
CA ILE A 98 -0.68 0.06 -0.17
C ILE A 98 -0.37 -0.04 -1.67
N LEU A 99 -0.02 1.06 -2.33
CA LEU A 99 0.26 1.08 -3.77
C LEU A 99 1.45 0.19 -4.16
N LEU A 100 2.54 0.23 -3.38
CA LEU A 100 3.70 -0.65 -3.62
C LEU A 100 3.33 -2.13 -3.46
N THR A 101 2.49 -2.48 -2.47
CA THR A 101 2.00 -3.85 -2.30
C THR A 101 1.19 -4.28 -3.53
N CYS A 102 0.25 -3.46 -3.99
CA CYS A 102 -0.54 -3.75 -5.18
C CYS A 102 0.37 -3.98 -6.40
N TYR A 103 1.36 -3.11 -6.60
CA TYR A 103 2.35 -3.27 -7.66
C TYR A 103 3.09 -4.61 -7.58
N GLN A 104 3.64 -4.95 -6.41
CA GLN A 104 4.45 -6.15 -6.22
C GLN A 104 3.63 -7.44 -6.46
N VAL A 105 2.40 -7.48 -5.97
CA VAL A 105 1.48 -8.61 -6.16
C VAL A 105 1.08 -8.75 -7.63
N LEU A 106 0.68 -7.66 -8.29
CA LEU A 106 0.32 -7.68 -9.71
C LEU A 106 1.51 -8.15 -10.55
N LYS A 107 2.71 -7.65 -10.26
CA LYS A 107 3.94 -8.06 -10.95
C LYS A 107 4.26 -9.54 -10.75
N ALA A 108 4.12 -10.06 -9.53
CA ALA A 108 4.35 -11.47 -9.21
C ALA A 108 3.39 -12.39 -9.96
N ASN A 109 2.18 -11.91 -10.25
CA ASN A 109 1.16 -12.61 -11.03
C ASN A 109 1.19 -12.27 -12.53
N HIS A 110 2.24 -11.59 -13.01
CA HIS A 110 2.39 -11.17 -14.41
C HIS A 110 1.23 -10.30 -14.96
N ASP A 111 0.56 -9.58 -14.07
CA ASP A 111 -0.55 -8.72 -14.44
C ASP A 111 -0.06 -7.39 -15.05
N PRO A 112 -0.52 -7.01 -16.25
CA PRO A 112 -0.07 -5.78 -16.92
C PRO A 112 -0.47 -4.50 -16.18
N ARG A 113 -1.51 -4.54 -15.33
CA ARG A 113 -1.93 -3.40 -14.48
C ARG A 113 -0.85 -2.99 -13.48
N SER A 114 0.15 -3.85 -13.23
CA SER A 114 1.31 -3.49 -12.39
C SER A 114 1.98 -2.19 -12.86
N ASN A 115 2.13 -1.96 -14.17
CA ASN A 115 2.76 -0.74 -14.66
C ASN A 115 1.92 0.51 -14.38
N THR A 116 0.60 0.43 -14.56
CA THR A 116 -0.32 1.53 -14.26
C THR A 116 -0.27 1.90 -12.78
N ILE A 117 -0.35 0.90 -11.89
CA ILE A 117 -0.30 1.15 -10.44
C ILE A 117 1.05 1.75 -10.01
N LEU A 118 2.15 1.32 -10.61
CA LEU A 118 3.47 1.91 -10.34
C LEU A 118 3.55 3.37 -10.80
N GLU A 119 3.00 3.67 -11.96
CA GLU A 119 2.95 5.03 -12.50
C GLU A 119 2.08 5.95 -11.62
N ASP A 120 0.91 5.49 -11.20
CA ASP A 120 0.04 6.21 -10.27
C ASP A 120 0.74 6.48 -8.94
N ALA A 121 1.42 5.47 -8.38
CA ALA A 121 2.20 5.61 -7.15
C ALA A 121 3.32 6.64 -7.28
N TYR A 122 4.06 6.61 -8.38
CA TYR A 122 5.14 7.56 -8.66
C TYR A 122 4.59 8.98 -8.84
N ASN A 123 3.53 9.17 -9.62
CA ASN A 123 2.92 10.47 -9.87
C ASN A 123 2.35 11.09 -8.58
N LEU A 124 1.68 10.29 -7.75
CA LEU A 124 1.19 10.73 -6.44
C LEU A 124 2.36 11.13 -5.53
N LEU A 125 3.44 10.34 -5.52
CA LEU A 125 4.63 10.61 -4.73
C LEU A 125 5.28 11.93 -5.14
N GLN A 126 5.47 12.15 -6.44
CA GLN A 126 6.05 13.37 -7.00
C GLN A 126 5.16 14.59 -6.74
N THR A 127 3.84 14.45 -6.84
CA THR A 127 2.88 15.51 -6.52
C THR A 127 2.99 15.94 -5.06
N ARG A 128 3.07 14.98 -4.13
CA ARG A 128 3.26 15.28 -2.70
C ARG A 128 4.64 15.88 -2.43
N ALA A 129 5.69 15.39 -3.10
CA ALA A 129 7.03 15.94 -2.98
C ALA A 129 7.11 17.39 -3.48
N ALA A 130 6.40 17.75 -4.55
CA ALA A 130 6.35 19.11 -5.09
C ALA A 130 5.74 20.13 -4.11
N ASN A 131 4.86 19.67 -3.21
CA ASN A 131 4.30 20.51 -2.14
C ASN A 131 5.28 20.77 -0.98
N ILE A 132 6.45 20.12 -0.97
CA ILE A 132 7.51 20.35 0.01
C ILE A 132 8.46 21.42 -0.55
N SER A 133 8.38 22.63 -0.01
CA SER A 133 9.18 23.77 -0.47
C SER A 133 10.67 23.65 -0.13
N ASP A 134 11.01 22.98 0.96
CA ASP A 134 12.39 22.77 1.39
C ASP A 134 13.02 21.61 0.60
N ASP A 135 14.10 21.89 -0.12
CA ASP A 135 14.77 20.92 -1.00
C ASP A 135 15.34 19.72 -0.24
N TYR A 136 15.84 19.92 0.98
CA TYR A 136 16.39 18.85 1.80
C TYR A 136 15.28 17.94 2.33
N LEU A 137 14.17 18.50 2.80
CA LEU A 137 13.01 17.71 3.22
C LEU A 137 12.38 16.95 2.05
N ARG A 138 12.30 17.58 0.87
CA ARG A 138 11.82 16.92 -0.35
C ARG A 138 12.72 15.74 -0.72
N TYR A 139 14.04 15.92 -0.66
CA TYR A 139 14.99 14.83 -0.87
C TYR A 139 14.81 13.70 0.15
N CYS A 140 14.70 14.02 1.44
CA CYS A 140 14.50 13.03 2.49
C CYS A 140 13.20 12.25 2.30
N PHE A 141 12.11 12.94 1.93
CA PHE A 141 10.81 12.30 1.66
C PHE A 141 10.92 11.27 0.53
N LEU A 142 11.63 11.59 -0.55
CA LEU A 142 11.78 10.69 -1.70
C LEU A 142 12.77 9.54 -1.44
N ASN A 143 13.84 9.77 -0.68
CA ASN A 143 14.99 8.84 -0.62
C ASN A 143 15.18 8.14 0.73
N ASN A 144 14.76 8.76 1.85
CA ASN A 144 15.00 8.21 3.18
C ASN A 144 13.83 7.37 3.70
N VAL A 145 12.63 7.53 3.13
CA VAL A 145 11.49 6.65 3.40
C VAL A 145 11.59 5.44 2.47
N ALA A 146 11.78 4.25 3.04
CA ALA A 146 12.09 3.03 2.27
C ALA A 146 11.08 2.74 1.15
N VAL A 147 9.77 2.85 1.43
CA VAL A 147 8.72 2.62 0.44
C VAL A 147 8.75 3.64 -0.70
N ASN A 148 9.02 4.91 -0.39
CA ASN A 148 9.08 5.97 -1.39
C ASN A 148 10.30 5.77 -2.30
N ARG A 149 11.45 5.45 -1.70
CA ARG A 149 12.66 5.14 -2.44
C ARG A 149 12.46 3.97 -3.39
N GLU A 150 11.83 2.88 -2.92
CA GLU A 150 11.58 1.70 -3.76
C GLU A 150 10.67 2.03 -4.96
N ILE A 151 9.60 2.80 -4.76
CA ILE A 151 8.73 3.26 -5.86
C ILE A 151 9.55 4.02 -6.91
N VAL A 152 10.39 4.97 -6.49
CA VAL A 152 11.23 5.77 -7.39
C VAL A 152 12.21 4.87 -8.14
N GLU A 153 12.95 4.02 -7.44
CA GLU A 153 13.97 3.13 -8.03
C GLU A 153 13.36 2.19 -9.07
N VAL A 154 12.22 1.58 -8.75
CA VAL A 154 11.55 0.63 -9.64
C VAL A 154 10.95 1.33 -10.85
N TYR A 155 10.31 2.49 -10.68
CA TYR A 155 9.77 3.28 -11.79
C TYR A 155 10.87 3.71 -12.77
N GLU A 156 11.97 4.25 -12.25
CA GLU A 156 13.10 4.69 -13.06
C GLU A 156 13.75 3.52 -13.82
N LYS A 157 13.89 2.36 -13.17
CA LYS A 157 14.40 1.15 -13.82
C LYS A 157 13.48 0.67 -14.96
N ASN A 158 12.17 0.64 -14.74
CA ASN A 158 11.19 0.25 -15.75
C ASN A 158 11.22 1.20 -16.96
N ARG A 159 11.28 2.52 -16.70
CA ARG A 159 11.38 3.56 -17.74
C ARG A 159 12.65 3.41 -18.59
N LEU A 160 13.79 3.18 -17.95
CA LEU A 160 15.07 2.97 -18.65
C LEU A 160 15.11 1.65 -19.44
N GLY A 161 14.40 0.62 -18.97
CA GLY A 161 14.23 -0.64 -19.70
C GLY A 161 13.42 -0.45 -20.99
N ALA A 162 12.31 0.30 -20.91
CA ALA A 162 11.45 0.58 -22.05
C ALA A 162 12.11 1.43 -23.15
N LEU A 163 13.10 2.27 -22.81
CA LEU A 163 13.85 3.09 -23.77
C LEU A 163 14.96 2.32 -24.51
N LYS A 164 15.30 1.10 -24.06
CA LYS A 164 16.37 0.26 -24.63
C LYS A 164 15.86 -0.88 -25.52
N THR A 165 14.54 -1.07 -25.58
CA THR A 165 13.82 -2.03 -26.43
C THR A 165 13.21 -1.33 -27.63
#